data_AF-W4GSW5-F1
#
_entry.id   AF-W4GSW5-F1
#
_cell.length_a   1.000
_cell.length_b   1.000
_cell.length_c   1.000
_cell.angle_alpha   90.00
_cell.angle_beta   90.00
_cell.angle_gamma   90.00
#
_symmetry.space_group_name_H-M   'P 1'
#
loop_
_entity.id
_entity.type
_entity.pdbx_description
1 polymer ?
#
loop_
_entity_poly.entity_id
_entity_poly.type
_entity_poly.pdbx_seq_one_letter_code
_entity_poly.pdbx_strand_id
1 'polypeptide(L)'
;MSSTNTGAHQAALALLRRGFGDNDTALLLGGMTPDNQTRIVEGIVNMIELSVAEATAAQKTLKEQVTQVSSHGRNLEDSLRVAREKFAILEEQASTMTRHGRTLQDSLRIAHDEITRLTRALESDTPSTSRLKSIKLDVAKFGGGESDKLPRWLLQVSTAADAQRIPDDATTVAFAMSHLKGLAEGWAFSKRLTDRHCFPSFSVFVTELKAMFLPPNSDFRYRSQYLACKQGKRSLQEFIHDLRFLAANINDEESLSEALRVTVFMDGLNQGPARTQLFRAYPDTFEEADRIAHSESFSSSFAHARAASSDMDVSMLTQASDDRKCFNCGRHGHFSRACPAPRRVARTVPPVPRQIPTRVILQAAHLTASIANAMAPRARLSALQA
;
A
#
# COMPACT_ATOMS: atom_id res chain seq x y z
N MET A 1 -87.70 33.86 -46.92
CA MET A 1 -87.45 33.30 -48.26
C MET A 1 -87.79 34.42 -49.25
N SER A 2 -86.93 34.98 -50.07
CA SER A 2 -85.51 34.78 -50.35
C SER A 2 -85.03 36.12 -50.93
N SER A 3 -84.24 36.89 -50.18
CA SER A 3 -83.47 37.98 -50.77
C SER A 3 -82.33 37.35 -51.56
N THR A 4 -82.64 36.76 -52.71
CA THR A 4 -81.67 36.10 -53.60
C THR A 4 -80.76 37.16 -54.19
N ASN A 5 -79.65 37.38 -53.49
CA ASN A 5 -78.33 37.77 -53.98
C ASN A 5 -78.26 38.06 -55.50
N THR A 6 -78.80 39.21 -55.93
CA THR A 6 -78.95 39.58 -57.35
C THR A 6 -77.60 39.69 -58.05
N GLY A 7 -76.55 40.06 -57.31
CA GLY A 7 -75.17 40.14 -57.81
C GLY A 7 -74.53 38.77 -58.07
N ALA A 8 -74.69 37.81 -57.17
CA ALA A 8 -74.14 36.45 -57.35
C ALA A 8 -74.84 35.70 -58.49
N HIS A 9 -76.16 35.88 -58.61
CA HIS A 9 -76.94 35.33 -59.72
C HIS A 9 -76.47 35.91 -61.07
N GLN A 10 -76.28 37.23 -61.16
CA GLN A 10 -75.73 37.88 -62.36
C GLN A 10 -74.30 37.41 -62.68
N ALA A 11 -73.45 37.22 -61.67
CA ALA A 11 -72.10 36.71 -61.86
C ALA A 11 -72.07 35.27 -62.38
N ALA A 12 -72.93 34.39 -61.85
CA ALA A 12 -73.07 33.02 -62.34
C ALA A 12 -73.59 32.97 -63.78
N LEU A 13 -74.56 33.82 -64.13
CA LEU A 13 -75.02 33.97 -65.53
C LEU A 13 -73.90 34.50 -66.44
N ALA A 14 -73.07 35.44 -65.97
CA ALA A 14 -71.91 35.91 -66.72
C ALA A 14 -70.86 34.81 -66.92
N LEU A 15 -70.65 33.94 -65.94
CA LEU A 15 -69.77 32.77 -66.07
C LEU A 15 -70.32 31.74 -67.05
N LEU A 16 -71.64 31.48 -67.03
CA LEU A 16 -72.30 30.61 -67.99
C LEU A 16 -72.16 31.17 -69.42
N ARG A 17 -72.41 32.47 -69.60
CA ARG A 17 -72.22 33.15 -70.90
C ARG A 17 -70.76 33.13 -71.36
N ARG A 18 -69.80 33.24 -70.44
CA ARG A 18 -68.37 33.12 -70.76
C ARG A 18 -67.96 31.69 -71.12
N GLY A 19 -68.56 30.68 -70.50
CA GLY A 19 -68.23 29.27 -70.70
C GLY A 19 -68.93 28.63 -71.91
N PHE A 20 -70.23 28.91 -72.08
CA PHE A 20 -71.08 28.33 -73.13
C PHE A 20 -71.36 29.31 -74.29
N GLY A 21 -71.11 30.61 -74.12
CA GLY A 21 -71.50 31.64 -75.09
C GLY A 21 -72.91 32.18 -74.84
N ASP A 22 -73.17 33.42 -75.28
CA ASP A 22 -74.45 34.12 -75.03
C ASP A 22 -75.66 33.41 -75.65
N ASN A 23 -75.52 32.91 -76.88
CA ASN A 23 -76.60 32.24 -77.60
C ASN A 23 -76.96 30.88 -76.98
N ASP A 24 -75.97 30.06 -76.65
CA ASP A 24 -76.19 28.74 -76.08
C ASP A 24 -76.71 28.83 -74.63
N THR A 25 -76.25 29.84 -73.87
CA THR A 25 -76.80 30.11 -72.53
C THR A 25 -78.27 30.54 -72.60
N ALA A 26 -78.64 31.35 -73.61
CA ALA A 26 -80.03 31.75 -73.84
C ALA A 26 -80.91 30.57 -74.29
N LEU A 27 -80.39 29.64 -75.09
CA LEU A 27 -81.08 28.40 -75.47
C LEU A 27 -81.27 27.46 -74.27
N LEU A 28 -80.24 27.29 -73.44
CA LEU A 28 -80.26 26.43 -72.26
C LEU A 28 -81.28 26.90 -71.21
N LEU A 29 -81.39 28.21 -70.99
CA LEU A 29 -82.29 28.78 -69.98
C LEU A 29 -83.67 29.13 -70.54
N GLY A 30 -83.76 29.56 -71.80
CA GLY A 30 -84.97 30.15 -72.40
C GLY A 30 -86.19 29.24 -72.49
N GLY A 31 -86.01 27.92 -72.42
CA GLY A 31 -87.10 26.93 -72.37
C GLY A 31 -87.66 26.65 -70.96
N MET A 32 -87.09 27.24 -69.92
CA MET A 32 -87.43 26.97 -68.52
C MET A 32 -88.28 28.10 -67.91
N THR A 33 -89.12 27.78 -66.92
CA THR A 33 -89.83 28.80 -66.13
C THR A 33 -88.83 29.63 -65.30
N PRO A 34 -89.12 30.91 -65.01
CA PRO A 34 -88.21 31.79 -64.24
C PRO A 34 -87.80 31.21 -62.88
N ASP A 35 -88.70 30.50 -62.21
CA ASP A 35 -88.42 29.83 -60.93
C ASP A 35 -87.41 28.68 -61.10
N ASN A 36 -87.53 27.91 -62.18
CA ASN A 36 -86.60 26.81 -62.47
C ASN A 36 -85.22 27.33 -62.89
N GLN A 37 -85.16 28.42 -63.66
CA GLN A 37 -83.89 29.11 -63.98
C GLN A 37 -83.20 29.59 -62.70
N THR A 38 -83.95 30.23 -61.79
CA THR A 38 -83.41 30.74 -60.53
C THR A 38 -82.86 29.62 -59.66
N ARG A 39 -83.59 28.50 -59.52
CA ARG A 39 -83.13 27.34 -58.75
C ARG A 39 -81.87 26.70 -59.33
N ILE A 40 -81.74 26.63 -60.65
CA ILE A 40 -80.55 26.09 -61.31
C ILE A 40 -79.35 27.00 -61.09
N VAL A 41 -79.51 28.32 -61.28
CA VAL A 41 -78.41 29.25 -61.07
C VAL A 41 -78.03 29.35 -59.59
N GLU A 42 -78.99 29.31 -58.67
CA GLU A 42 -78.72 29.22 -57.23
C GLU A 42 -77.98 27.93 -56.87
N GLY A 43 -78.33 26.79 -57.49
CA GLY A 43 -77.59 25.55 -57.36
C GLY A 43 -76.14 25.65 -57.85
N ILE A 44 -75.91 26.32 -58.99
CA ILE A 44 -74.57 26.58 -59.54
C ILE A 44 -73.77 27.51 -58.62
N VAL A 45 -74.39 28.58 -58.12
CA VAL A 45 -73.77 29.50 -57.16
C VAL A 45 -73.33 28.72 -55.91
N ASN A 46 -74.22 27.91 -55.33
CA ASN A 46 -73.89 27.10 -54.15
C ASN A 46 -72.75 26.11 -54.41
N MET A 47 -72.71 25.46 -55.58
CA MET A 47 -71.60 24.57 -55.95
C MET A 47 -70.27 25.33 -56.12
N ILE A 48 -70.29 26.52 -56.72
CA ILE A 48 -69.10 27.36 -56.85
C ILE A 48 -68.62 27.83 -55.48
N GLU A 49 -69.52 28.28 -54.62
CA GLU A 49 -69.20 28.70 -53.25
C GLU A 49 -68.59 27.56 -52.44
N LEU A 50 -69.12 26.35 -52.54
CA LEU A 50 -68.56 25.16 -51.90
C LEU A 50 -67.15 24.85 -52.42
N SER A 51 -66.96 24.82 -53.76
CA SER A 51 -65.65 24.58 -54.37
C SER A 51 -64.62 25.67 -54.01
N VAL A 52 -65.04 26.92 -53.88
CA VAL A 52 -64.17 28.02 -53.42
C VAL A 52 -63.84 27.88 -51.94
N ALA A 53 -64.79 27.47 -51.10
CA ALA A 53 -64.54 27.18 -49.69
C ALA A 53 -63.54 26.02 -49.52
N GLU A 54 -63.69 24.93 -50.29
CA GLU A 54 -62.75 23.81 -50.31
C GLU A 54 -61.35 24.24 -50.80
N ALA A 55 -61.28 25.01 -51.89
CA ALA A 55 -60.01 25.50 -52.43
C ALA A 55 -59.29 26.45 -51.48
N THR A 56 -60.03 27.34 -50.79
CA THR A 56 -59.44 28.26 -49.79
C THR A 56 -58.99 27.53 -48.52
N ALA A 57 -59.72 26.51 -48.08
CA ALA A 57 -59.29 25.64 -46.99
C ALA A 57 -58.01 24.88 -47.37
N ALA A 58 -57.97 24.27 -48.56
CA ALA A 58 -56.78 23.59 -49.08
C ALA A 58 -55.58 24.55 -49.22
N GLN A 59 -55.81 25.78 -49.70
CA GLN A 59 -54.77 26.80 -49.80
C GLN A 59 -54.23 27.20 -48.41
N LYS A 60 -55.09 27.29 -47.40
CA LYS A 60 -54.68 27.57 -46.02
C LYS A 60 -53.81 26.45 -45.47
N THR A 61 -54.22 25.19 -45.63
CA THR A 61 -53.43 24.03 -45.22
C THR A 61 -52.07 23.99 -45.93
N LEU A 62 -52.03 24.28 -47.23
CA LEU A 62 -50.77 24.32 -47.98
C LEU A 62 -49.84 25.43 -47.47
N LYS A 63 -50.38 26.62 -47.15
CA LYS A 63 -49.59 27.70 -46.55
C LYS A 63 -49.00 27.30 -45.20
N GLU A 64 -49.80 26.65 -44.35
CA GLU A 64 -49.34 26.13 -43.06
C GLU A 64 -48.20 25.10 -43.26
N GLN A 65 -48.37 24.14 -44.18
CA GLN A 65 -47.32 23.18 -44.53
C GLN A 65 -46.05 23.84 -45.03
N VAL A 66 -46.14 24.87 -45.89
CA VAL A 66 -44.97 25.62 -46.39
C VAL A 66 -44.24 26.32 -45.24
N THR A 67 -44.96 26.94 -44.31
CA THR A 67 -44.33 27.56 -43.14
C THR A 67 -43.63 26.54 -42.24
N GLN A 68 -44.25 25.37 -42.06
CA GLN A 68 -43.66 24.27 -41.30
C GLN A 68 -42.38 23.75 -41.96
N VAL A 69 -42.41 23.46 -43.27
CA VAL A 69 -41.23 23.02 -44.03
C VAL A 69 -40.11 24.06 -43.97
N SER A 70 -40.45 25.35 -44.10
CA SER A 70 -39.47 26.44 -43.97
C SER A 70 -38.84 26.49 -42.57
N SER A 71 -39.62 26.29 -41.51
CA SER A 71 -39.10 26.21 -40.14
C SER A 71 -38.20 25.00 -39.92
N HIS A 72 -38.57 23.84 -40.48
CA HIS A 72 -37.78 22.63 -40.41
C HIS A 72 -36.45 22.78 -41.17
N GLY A 73 -36.48 23.43 -42.33
CA GLY A 73 -35.27 23.76 -43.10
C GLY A 73 -34.28 24.60 -42.30
N ARG A 74 -34.74 25.66 -41.62
CA ARG A 74 -33.88 26.48 -40.74
C ARG A 74 -33.28 25.66 -39.60
N ASN A 75 -34.09 24.82 -38.95
CA ASN A 75 -33.59 23.96 -37.87
C ASN A 75 -32.52 22.96 -38.36
N LEU A 76 -32.67 22.43 -39.58
CA LEU A 76 -31.70 21.55 -40.18
C LEU A 76 -30.39 22.29 -40.50
N GLU A 77 -30.47 23.50 -41.04
CA GLU A 77 -29.30 24.35 -41.30
C GLU A 77 -28.54 24.71 -40.02
N ASP A 78 -29.26 25.06 -38.95
CA ASP A 78 -28.66 25.30 -37.64
C ASP A 78 -27.98 24.05 -37.08
N SER A 79 -28.62 22.89 -37.21
CA SER A 79 -28.05 21.61 -36.80
C SER A 79 -26.78 21.27 -37.59
N LEU A 80 -26.78 21.55 -38.91
CA LEU A 80 -25.62 21.32 -39.77
C LEU A 80 -24.47 22.27 -39.42
N ARG A 81 -24.76 23.53 -39.07
CA ARG A 81 -23.77 24.50 -38.60
C ARG A 81 -23.10 24.02 -37.31
N VAL A 82 -23.89 23.60 -36.32
CA VAL A 82 -23.37 23.05 -35.06
C VAL A 82 -22.55 21.78 -35.30
N ALA A 83 -22.99 20.91 -36.22
CA ALA A 83 -22.23 19.71 -36.57
C ALA A 83 -20.86 20.07 -37.16
N ARG A 84 -20.78 21.06 -38.07
CA ARG A 84 -19.52 21.53 -38.66
C ARG A 84 -18.55 22.10 -37.61
N GLU A 85 -19.05 22.89 -36.67
CA GLU A 85 -18.24 23.41 -35.56
C GLU A 85 -17.69 22.29 -34.69
N LYS A 86 -18.51 21.27 -34.37
CA LYS A 86 -18.07 20.09 -33.63
C LYS A 86 -17.00 19.30 -34.38
N PHE A 87 -17.14 19.14 -35.69
CA PHE A 87 -16.13 18.48 -36.50
C PHE A 87 -14.79 19.23 -36.49
N ALA A 88 -14.81 20.57 -36.58
CA ALA A 88 -13.59 21.36 -36.50
C ALA A 88 -12.86 21.19 -35.15
N ILE A 89 -13.61 21.17 -34.04
CA ILE A 89 -13.04 20.93 -32.70
C ILE A 89 -12.43 19.53 -32.61
N LEU A 90 -13.12 18.51 -33.12
CA LEU A 90 -12.62 17.13 -33.11
C LEU A 90 -11.36 16.98 -33.97
N GLU A 91 -11.27 17.69 -35.09
CA GLU A 91 -10.08 17.69 -35.96
C GLU A 91 -8.87 18.35 -35.28
N GLU A 92 -9.08 19.44 -34.54
CA GLU A 92 -8.05 20.05 -33.70
C GLU A 92 -7.60 19.10 -32.58
N GLN A 93 -8.54 18.43 -31.91
CA GLN A 93 -8.22 17.42 -30.90
C GLN A 93 -7.42 16.25 -31.50
N ALA A 94 -7.77 15.75 -32.67
CA ALA A 94 -7.01 14.70 -33.35
C ALA A 94 -5.58 15.17 -33.71
N SER A 95 -5.44 16.43 -34.13
CA SER A 95 -4.14 17.03 -34.43
C SER A 95 -3.26 17.16 -33.19
N THR A 96 -3.83 17.58 -32.06
CA THR A 96 -3.10 17.65 -30.77
C THR A 96 -2.71 16.27 -30.26
N MET A 97 -3.59 15.27 -30.36
CA MET A 97 -3.26 13.87 -30.02
C MET A 97 -2.12 13.33 -30.87
N THR A 98 -2.13 13.62 -32.17
CA THR A 98 -1.05 13.21 -33.08
C THR A 98 0.28 13.87 -32.68
N ARG A 99 0.26 15.15 -32.28
CA ARG A 99 1.44 15.86 -31.77
C ARG A 99 1.96 15.21 -30.49
N HIS A 100 1.08 14.91 -29.53
CA HIS A 100 1.48 14.22 -28.30
C HIS A 100 2.06 12.83 -28.59
N GLY A 101 1.47 12.08 -29.53
CA GLY A 101 1.99 10.79 -29.98
C GLY A 101 3.43 10.89 -30.49
N ARG A 102 3.73 11.91 -31.30
CA ARG A 102 5.12 12.17 -31.76
C ARG A 102 6.06 12.49 -30.60
N THR A 103 5.66 13.34 -29.66
CA THR A 103 6.48 13.68 -28.48
C THR A 103 6.77 12.45 -27.61
N LEU A 104 5.79 11.57 -27.42
CA LEU A 104 5.99 10.32 -26.68
C LEU A 104 6.93 9.38 -27.44
N GLN A 105 6.77 9.27 -28.76
CA GLN A 105 7.66 8.47 -29.60
C GLN A 105 9.11 8.98 -29.56
N ASP A 106 9.31 10.30 -29.60
CA ASP A 106 10.64 10.91 -29.46
C ASP A 106 11.24 10.64 -28.07
N SER A 107 10.42 10.73 -27.03
CA SER A 107 10.84 10.45 -25.65
C SER A 107 11.25 8.99 -25.48
N LEU A 108 10.50 8.06 -26.07
CA LEU A 108 10.84 6.64 -26.10
C LEU A 108 12.15 6.37 -26.85
N ARG A 109 12.37 7.04 -27.98
CA ARG A 109 13.62 6.94 -28.73
C ARG A 109 14.81 7.42 -27.91
N ILE A 110 14.67 8.58 -27.25
CA ILE A 110 15.72 9.12 -26.37
C ILE A 110 16.02 8.15 -25.22
N ALA A 111 14.98 7.60 -24.59
CA ALA A 111 15.16 6.62 -23.52
C ALA A 111 15.84 5.34 -24.03
N HIS A 112 15.49 4.87 -25.22
CA HIS A 112 16.13 3.69 -25.83
C HIS A 112 17.60 3.94 -26.18
N ASP A 113 17.91 5.10 -26.75
CA ASP A 113 19.29 5.52 -27.05
C ASP A 113 20.11 5.62 -25.75
N GLU A 114 19.52 6.12 -24.67
CA GLU A 114 20.17 6.21 -23.36
C GLU A 114 20.36 4.85 -22.72
N ILE A 115 19.38 3.95 -22.77
CA ILE A 115 19.53 2.55 -22.33
C ILE A 115 20.66 1.88 -23.12
N THR A 116 20.72 2.07 -24.43
CA THR A 116 21.77 1.51 -25.29
C THR A 116 23.14 2.08 -24.92
N ARG A 117 23.21 3.39 -24.66
CA ARG A 117 24.43 4.06 -24.22
C ARG A 117 24.89 3.55 -22.85
N LEU A 118 23.99 3.45 -21.88
CA LEU A 118 24.28 2.92 -20.54
C LEU A 118 24.67 1.45 -20.59
N THR A 119 24.05 0.65 -21.47
CA THR A 119 24.42 -0.76 -21.69
C THR A 119 25.84 -0.87 -22.24
N ARG A 120 26.17 -0.08 -23.27
CA ARG A 120 27.54 -0.03 -23.83
C ARG A 120 28.55 0.51 -22.83
N ALA A 121 28.16 1.51 -22.03
CA ALA A 121 28.99 2.05 -20.96
C ALA A 121 29.21 1.00 -19.87
N LEU A 122 28.21 0.19 -19.52
CA LEU A 122 28.37 -0.93 -18.59
C LEU A 122 29.27 -2.02 -19.16
N GLU A 123 29.20 -2.29 -20.47
CA GLU A 123 30.11 -3.20 -21.15
C GLU A 123 31.55 -2.65 -21.20
N SER A 124 31.75 -1.34 -21.41
CA SER A 124 33.07 -0.70 -21.48
C SER A 124 33.68 -0.36 -20.11
N ASP A 125 32.85 -0.01 -19.13
CA ASP A 125 33.15 0.12 -17.70
C ASP A 125 32.93 -1.21 -16.97
N THR A 126 33.06 -2.34 -17.68
CA THR A 126 33.63 -3.51 -17.03
C THR A 126 35.15 -3.30 -16.97
N PRO A 127 35.73 -2.73 -15.88
CA PRO A 127 37.05 -3.22 -15.52
C PRO A 127 36.81 -4.71 -15.34
N SER A 128 37.54 -5.52 -16.11
CA SER A 128 37.51 -6.97 -16.05
C SER A 128 37.10 -7.42 -14.64
N THR A 129 35.92 -8.01 -14.52
CA THR A 129 35.39 -8.55 -13.25
C THR A 129 36.34 -9.58 -12.63
N SER A 130 37.44 -9.90 -13.33
CA SER A 130 38.61 -10.63 -12.87
C SER A 130 39.46 -9.96 -11.77
N ARG A 131 39.23 -8.69 -11.38
CA ARG A 131 40.08 -8.00 -10.37
C ARG A 131 39.44 -7.72 -9.00
N LEU A 132 38.16 -7.99 -8.78
CA LEU A 132 37.63 -7.99 -7.41
C LEU A 132 37.87 -9.37 -6.79
N LYS A 133 38.77 -9.42 -5.80
CA LYS A 133 39.03 -10.63 -5.02
C LYS A 133 37.71 -11.07 -4.37
N SER A 134 37.29 -12.31 -4.63
CA SER A 134 36.17 -12.91 -3.94
C SER A 134 36.45 -12.91 -2.44
N ILE A 135 35.48 -12.45 -1.65
CA ILE A 135 35.57 -12.51 -0.19
C ILE A 135 35.10 -13.90 0.21
N LYS A 136 36.04 -14.74 0.63
CA LYS A 136 35.72 -16.06 1.16
C LYS A 136 35.13 -15.90 2.56
N LEU A 137 33.81 -16.00 2.66
CA LEU A 137 33.12 -16.12 3.94
C LEU A 137 33.21 -17.57 4.44
N ASP A 138 33.50 -17.76 5.73
CA ASP A 138 33.48 -19.07 6.34
C ASP A 138 32.04 -19.48 6.62
N VAL A 139 31.60 -20.58 6.00
CA VAL A 139 30.25 -21.12 6.16
C VAL A 139 30.34 -22.38 7.00
N ALA A 140 29.65 -22.36 8.14
CA ALA A 140 29.56 -23.50 9.04
C ALA A 140 29.03 -24.74 8.31
N LYS A 141 29.49 -25.94 8.68
CA LYS A 141 28.98 -27.18 8.07
C LYS A 141 27.66 -27.63 8.69
N PHE A 142 26.67 -27.97 7.87
CA PHE A 142 25.37 -28.46 8.33
C PHE A 142 25.28 -29.99 8.34
N GLY A 143 24.97 -30.56 9.51
CA GLY A 143 24.98 -32.01 9.74
C GLY A 143 23.65 -32.75 9.60
N GLY A 144 22.53 -32.03 9.49
CA GLY A 144 21.18 -32.61 9.46
C GLY A 144 20.52 -32.87 10.82
N GLY A 145 21.25 -32.83 11.94
CA GLY A 145 20.70 -33.12 13.27
C GLY A 145 20.03 -31.93 13.98
N GLU A 146 20.42 -30.70 13.65
CA GLU A 146 19.98 -29.46 14.32
C GLU A 146 19.02 -28.69 13.42
N SER A 147 17.78 -29.17 13.32
CA SER A 147 16.74 -28.62 12.43
C SER A 147 16.47 -27.12 12.67
N ASP A 148 16.61 -26.65 13.91
CA ASP A 148 16.47 -25.25 14.32
C ASP A 148 17.56 -24.32 13.75
N LYS A 149 18.72 -24.88 13.35
CA LYS A 149 19.83 -24.11 12.78
C LYS A 149 19.81 -24.08 11.25
N LEU A 150 18.97 -24.90 10.61
CA LEU A 150 18.89 -24.97 9.15
C LEU A 150 18.56 -23.61 8.50
N PRO A 151 17.56 -22.83 8.96
CA PRO A 151 17.24 -21.54 8.34
C PRO A 151 18.40 -20.54 8.43
N ARG A 152 19.10 -20.51 9.57
CA ARG A 152 20.30 -19.68 9.75
C ARG A 152 21.44 -20.12 8.83
N TRP A 153 21.65 -21.43 8.70
CA TRP A 153 22.67 -21.98 7.82
C TRP A 153 22.39 -21.66 6.34
N LEU A 154 21.14 -21.77 5.90
CA LEU A 154 20.73 -21.41 4.55
C LEU A 154 21.05 -19.94 4.23
N LEU A 155 20.76 -19.02 5.16
CA LEU A 155 21.12 -17.61 5.00
C LEU A 155 22.64 -17.42 4.88
N GLN A 156 23.43 -18.11 5.70
CA GLN A 156 24.90 -18.07 5.62
C GLN A 156 25.42 -18.55 4.26
N VAL A 157 24.85 -19.62 3.71
CA VAL A 157 25.20 -20.15 2.38
C VAL A 157 24.86 -19.14 1.30
N SER A 158 23.65 -18.58 1.30
CA SER A 158 23.24 -17.56 0.32
C SER A 158 24.13 -16.33 0.38
N THR A 159 24.36 -15.78 1.58
CA THR A 159 25.25 -14.61 1.76
C THR A 159 26.68 -14.91 1.29
N ALA A 160 27.19 -16.12 1.53
CA ALA A 160 28.51 -16.53 1.07
C ALA A 160 28.59 -16.76 -0.45
N ALA A 161 27.53 -17.26 -1.07
CA ALA A 161 27.43 -17.38 -2.52
C ALA A 161 27.41 -16.00 -3.19
N ASP A 162 26.64 -15.05 -2.63
CA ASP A 162 26.58 -13.66 -3.08
C ASP A 162 27.93 -12.95 -2.94
N ALA A 163 28.59 -13.09 -1.78
CA ALA A 163 29.90 -12.52 -1.52
C ALA A 163 31.01 -13.09 -2.41
N GLN A 164 30.87 -14.36 -2.81
CA GLN A 164 31.77 -15.03 -3.75
C GLN A 164 31.40 -14.80 -5.21
N ARG A 165 30.27 -14.12 -5.48
CA ARG A 165 29.73 -13.84 -6.82
C ARG A 165 29.57 -15.10 -7.67
N ILE A 166 28.98 -16.15 -7.10
CA ILE A 166 28.70 -17.39 -7.83
C ILE A 166 27.55 -17.12 -8.80
N PRO A 167 27.77 -17.17 -10.14
CA PRO A 167 26.80 -16.67 -11.11
C PRO A 167 25.75 -17.69 -11.55
N ASP A 168 26.01 -18.98 -11.32
CA ASP A 168 25.21 -20.09 -11.83
C ASP A 168 24.61 -20.89 -10.68
N ASP A 169 23.32 -21.21 -10.83
CA ASP A 169 22.53 -21.94 -9.83
C ASP A 169 23.10 -23.33 -9.56
N ALA A 170 23.59 -24.04 -10.58
CA ALA A 170 24.18 -25.35 -10.37
C ALA A 170 25.49 -25.26 -9.56
N THR A 171 26.24 -24.18 -9.75
CA THR A 171 27.46 -23.88 -8.99
C THR A 171 27.13 -23.46 -7.54
N THR A 172 26.06 -22.70 -7.33
CA THR A 172 25.55 -22.33 -5.99
C THR A 172 25.08 -23.56 -5.22
N VAL A 173 24.38 -24.48 -5.89
CA VAL A 173 23.99 -25.77 -5.29
C VAL A 173 25.22 -26.62 -4.95
N ALA A 174 26.20 -26.71 -5.86
CA ALA A 174 27.44 -27.44 -5.58
C ALA A 174 28.22 -26.85 -4.40
N PHE A 175 28.26 -25.53 -4.30
CA PHE A 175 28.81 -24.82 -3.14
C PHE A 175 28.05 -25.18 -1.86
N ALA A 176 26.73 -25.08 -1.85
CA ALA A 176 25.90 -25.44 -0.70
C ALA A 176 26.10 -26.90 -0.26
N MET A 177 26.14 -27.83 -1.22
CA MET A 177 26.43 -29.25 -0.99
C MET A 177 27.81 -29.47 -0.36
N SER A 178 28.83 -28.69 -0.74
CA SER A 178 30.18 -28.81 -0.16
C SER A 178 30.25 -28.42 1.32
N HIS A 179 29.26 -27.65 1.81
CA HIS A 179 29.10 -27.25 3.20
C HIS A 179 28.12 -28.14 3.98
N LEU A 180 27.64 -29.24 3.38
CA LEU A 180 26.94 -30.30 4.11
C LEU A 180 27.94 -31.26 4.76
N LYS A 181 27.51 -31.94 5.82
CA LYS A 181 28.24 -33.06 6.44
C LYS A 181 27.26 -34.10 6.95
N GLY A 182 27.74 -35.32 7.17
CA GLY A 182 26.97 -36.35 7.87
C GLY A 182 25.68 -36.74 7.13
N LEU A 183 24.54 -36.71 7.81
CA LEU A 183 23.25 -37.14 7.22
C LEU A 183 22.81 -36.25 6.05
N ALA A 184 23.06 -34.94 6.13
CA ALA A 184 22.70 -34.00 5.07
C ALA A 184 23.53 -34.22 3.80
N GLU A 185 24.82 -34.52 3.98
CA GLU A 185 25.70 -34.87 2.87
C GLU A 185 25.26 -36.18 2.21
N GLY A 186 25.06 -37.25 3.01
CA GLY A 186 24.62 -38.55 2.49
C GLY A 186 23.30 -38.46 1.72
N TRP A 187 22.34 -37.68 2.22
CA TRP A 187 21.08 -37.41 1.52
C TRP A 187 21.29 -36.70 0.18
N ALA A 188 22.05 -35.59 0.17
CA ALA A 188 22.24 -34.79 -1.03
C ALA A 188 22.97 -35.56 -2.14
N PHE A 189 24.01 -36.31 -1.78
CA PHE A 189 24.73 -37.16 -2.73
C PHE A 189 23.92 -38.38 -3.17
N SER A 190 23.11 -38.99 -2.29
CA SER A 190 22.21 -40.09 -2.67
C SER A 190 21.20 -39.66 -3.73
N LYS A 191 20.59 -38.49 -3.58
CA LYS A 191 19.70 -37.92 -4.61
C LYS A 191 20.45 -37.66 -5.92
N ARG A 192 21.65 -37.08 -5.84
CA ARG A 192 22.47 -36.77 -7.03
C ARG A 192 22.99 -38.00 -7.78
N LEU A 193 23.18 -39.12 -7.08
CA LEU A 193 23.53 -40.40 -7.70
C LEU A 193 22.36 -41.02 -8.48
N THR A 194 21.13 -40.76 -8.04
CA THR A 194 19.91 -41.29 -8.67
C THR A 194 19.48 -40.41 -9.85
N ASP A 195 19.62 -39.09 -9.71
CA ASP A 195 19.33 -38.12 -10.76
C ASP A 195 20.39 -37.03 -10.80
N ARG A 196 21.05 -36.90 -11.95
CA ARG A 196 22.09 -35.90 -12.22
C ARG A 196 21.56 -34.46 -12.13
N HIS A 197 20.27 -34.26 -12.38
CA HIS A 197 19.60 -32.95 -12.39
C HIS A 197 18.60 -32.77 -11.23
N CYS A 198 18.77 -33.53 -10.14
CA CYS A 198 17.86 -33.51 -8.98
C CYS A 198 17.67 -32.13 -8.33
N PHE A 199 18.58 -31.18 -8.57
CA PHE A 199 18.51 -29.81 -8.07
C PHE A 199 18.72 -28.83 -9.24
N PRO A 200 17.66 -28.48 -10.00
CA PRO A 200 17.78 -27.59 -11.15
C PRO A 200 18.03 -26.13 -10.77
N SER A 201 17.68 -25.73 -9.55
CA SER A 201 17.90 -24.37 -9.02
C SER A 201 18.25 -24.43 -7.53
N PHE A 202 18.83 -23.33 -7.02
CA PHE A 202 19.08 -23.21 -5.58
C PHE A 202 17.78 -23.22 -4.77
N SER A 203 16.69 -22.63 -5.28
CA SER A 203 15.39 -22.63 -4.63
C SER A 203 14.79 -24.03 -4.44
N VAL A 204 14.91 -24.90 -5.45
CA VAL A 204 14.47 -26.30 -5.36
C VAL A 204 15.31 -27.07 -4.35
N PHE A 205 16.63 -26.87 -4.37
CA PHE A 205 17.53 -27.45 -3.36
C PHE A 205 17.12 -27.05 -1.93
N VAL A 206 16.86 -25.77 -1.68
CA VAL A 206 16.41 -25.29 -0.36
C VAL A 206 15.09 -25.94 0.05
N THR A 207 14.13 -26.03 -0.88
CA THR A 207 12.81 -26.64 -0.64
C THR A 207 12.93 -28.10 -0.23
N GLU A 208 13.70 -28.88 -0.99
CA GLU A 208 13.95 -30.29 -0.71
C GLU A 208 14.72 -30.51 0.59
N LEU A 209 15.72 -29.66 0.87
CA LEU A 209 16.50 -29.73 2.10
C LEU A 209 15.63 -29.42 3.32
N LYS A 210 14.77 -28.41 3.22
CA LYS A 210 13.77 -28.09 4.26
C LYS A 210 12.82 -29.25 4.48
N ALA A 211 12.29 -29.87 3.41
CA ALA A 211 11.38 -31.00 3.51
C ALA A 211 11.99 -32.23 4.19
N MET A 212 13.30 -32.46 4.01
CA MET A 212 14.00 -33.60 4.60
C MET A 212 14.41 -33.37 6.06
N PHE A 213 14.88 -32.16 6.40
CA PHE A 213 15.50 -31.87 7.70
C PHE A 213 14.65 -31.04 8.65
N LEU A 214 13.52 -30.48 8.20
CA LEU A 214 12.52 -29.90 9.09
C LEU A 214 11.41 -30.93 9.35
N PRO A 215 10.91 -31.03 10.59
CA PRO A 215 9.72 -31.80 10.87
C PRO A 215 8.54 -31.34 9.97
N PRO A 216 7.67 -32.25 9.48
CA PRO A 216 6.56 -31.91 8.58
C PRO A 216 5.59 -30.84 9.11
N ASN A 217 5.61 -30.60 10.41
CA ASN A 217 4.78 -29.66 11.16
C ASN A 217 5.58 -28.50 11.77
N SER A 218 6.82 -28.25 11.31
CA SER A 218 7.63 -27.12 11.76
C SER A 218 6.96 -25.79 11.47
N ASP A 219 6.40 -25.63 10.27
CA ASP A 219 5.72 -24.41 9.84
C ASP A 219 4.49 -24.13 10.71
N PHE A 220 3.62 -25.13 10.86
CA PHE A 220 2.47 -25.06 11.76
C PHE A 220 2.88 -24.72 13.21
N ARG A 221 3.97 -25.30 13.70
CA ARG A 221 4.48 -25.02 15.06
C ARG A 221 4.94 -23.56 15.20
N TYR A 222 5.76 -23.06 14.29
CA TYR A 222 6.23 -21.66 14.33
C TYR A 222 5.07 -20.68 14.15
N ARG A 223 4.13 -20.97 13.24
CA ARG A 223 2.91 -20.19 13.05
C ARG A 223 2.05 -20.17 14.31
N SER A 224 1.80 -21.33 14.92
CA SER A 224 1.03 -21.41 16.16
C SER A 224 1.71 -20.66 17.31
N GLN A 225 3.05 -20.75 17.42
CA GLN A 225 3.81 -19.99 18.41
C GLN A 225 3.79 -18.49 18.14
N TYR A 226 3.85 -18.07 16.88
CA TYR A 226 3.77 -16.66 16.48
C TYR A 226 2.42 -16.06 16.91
N LEU A 227 1.31 -16.72 16.56
CA LEU A 227 -0.04 -16.29 16.94
C LEU A 227 -0.27 -16.27 18.45
N ALA A 228 0.38 -17.18 19.20
CA ALA A 228 0.29 -17.25 20.65
C ALA A 228 1.30 -16.36 21.38
N CYS A 229 2.18 -15.64 20.66
CA CYS A 229 3.26 -14.88 21.28
C CYS A 229 2.72 -13.65 22.01
N LYS A 230 2.92 -13.58 23.33
CA LYS A 230 2.50 -12.47 24.20
C LYS A 230 3.68 -11.89 24.95
N GLN A 231 3.82 -10.57 25.04
CA GLN A 231 4.93 -9.92 25.75
C GLN A 231 5.09 -10.45 27.18
N GLY A 232 4.02 -10.50 27.97
CA GLY A 232 4.02 -11.12 29.29
C GLY A 232 5.02 -10.42 30.24
N LYS A 233 5.95 -11.17 30.84
CA LYS A 233 6.98 -10.59 31.73
C LYS A 233 8.25 -10.14 31.00
N ARG A 234 8.33 -10.35 29.68
CA ARG A 234 9.52 -10.03 28.87
C ARG A 234 9.58 -8.53 28.56
N SER A 235 10.79 -8.04 28.31
CA SER A 235 10.97 -6.70 27.78
C SER A 235 10.34 -6.57 26.39
N LEU A 236 10.05 -5.33 25.97
CA LEU A 236 9.54 -5.06 24.62
C LEU A 236 10.50 -5.60 23.54
N GLN A 237 11.81 -5.44 23.75
CA GLN A 237 12.84 -5.86 22.80
C GLN A 237 12.94 -7.38 22.67
N GLU A 238 12.86 -8.13 23.78
CA GLU A 238 12.83 -9.60 23.75
C GLU A 238 11.58 -10.12 23.03
N PHE A 239 10.42 -9.52 23.30
CA PHE A 239 9.18 -9.88 22.63
C PHE A 239 9.25 -9.66 21.11
N ILE A 240 9.78 -8.52 20.67
CA ILE A 240 9.95 -8.20 19.24
C ILE A 240 10.96 -9.14 18.59
N HIS A 241 12.04 -9.46 19.29
CA HIS A 241 13.01 -10.43 18.81
C HIS A 241 12.37 -11.81 18.57
N ASP A 242 11.58 -12.29 19.52
CA ASP A 242 10.89 -13.58 19.40
C ASP A 242 9.88 -13.58 18.24
N LEU A 243 9.11 -12.49 18.06
CA LEU A 243 8.21 -12.37 16.91
C LEU A 243 8.96 -12.39 15.58
N ARG A 244 10.03 -11.61 15.44
CA ARG A 244 10.87 -11.59 14.23
C ARG A 244 11.47 -12.96 13.95
N PHE A 245 11.96 -13.63 14.99
CA PHE A 245 12.52 -14.98 14.88
C PHE A 245 11.46 -15.97 14.41
N LEU A 246 10.29 -16.01 15.04
CA LEU A 246 9.21 -16.92 14.67
C LEU A 246 8.71 -16.67 13.24
N ALA A 247 8.57 -15.40 12.84
CA ALA A 247 8.20 -15.02 11.47
C ALA A 247 9.22 -15.50 10.43
N ALA A 248 10.52 -15.37 10.71
CA ALA A 248 11.59 -15.77 9.79
C ALA A 248 11.73 -17.28 9.60
N ASN A 249 11.19 -18.10 10.51
CA ASN A 249 11.24 -19.57 10.41
C ASN A 249 9.98 -20.18 9.75
N ILE A 250 8.99 -19.35 9.40
CA ILE A 250 7.81 -19.75 8.65
C ILE A 250 8.18 -19.73 7.16
N ASN A 251 7.94 -20.83 6.45
CA ASN A 251 8.47 -21.04 5.10
C ASN A 251 7.66 -20.30 4.03
N ASP A 252 6.38 -20.04 4.30
CA ASP A 252 5.46 -19.42 3.35
C ASP A 252 5.29 -17.93 3.66
N GLU A 253 5.91 -17.04 2.87
CA GLU A 253 5.78 -15.58 3.05
C GLU A 253 4.33 -15.10 2.93
N GLU A 254 3.53 -15.75 2.07
CA GLU A 254 2.10 -15.48 1.88
C GLU A 254 1.28 -15.79 3.14
N SER A 255 1.81 -16.62 4.04
CA SER A 255 1.10 -17.02 5.26
C SER A 255 1.05 -15.92 6.33
N LEU A 256 1.94 -14.93 6.27
CA LEU A 256 2.06 -13.83 7.24
C LEU A 256 1.96 -12.46 6.56
N SER A 257 0.74 -12.07 6.18
CA SER A 257 0.41 -10.69 5.79
C SER A 257 0.86 -9.67 6.84
N GLU A 258 1.31 -8.49 6.40
CA GLU A 258 1.68 -7.36 7.27
C GLU A 258 0.55 -6.99 8.24
N ALA A 259 -0.70 -7.01 7.79
CA ALA A 259 -1.86 -6.76 8.64
C ALA A 259 -1.97 -7.78 9.79
N LEU A 260 -1.66 -9.06 9.51
CA LEU A 260 -1.63 -10.11 10.54
C LEU A 260 -0.46 -9.89 11.51
N ARG A 261 0.73 -9.51 11.00
CA ARG A 261 1.91 -9.22 11.83
C ARG A 261 1.66 -8.06 12.78
N VAL A 262 1.06 -6.96 12.28
CA VAL A 262 0.64 -5.82 13.10
C VAL A 262 -0.41 -6.24 14.13
N THR A 263 -1.42 -7.01 13.73
CA THR A 263 -2.48 -7.46 14.64
C THR A 263 -1.93 -8.32 15.77
N VAL A 264 -1.07 -9.30 15.47
CA VAL A 264 -0.44 -10.17 16.47
C VAL A 264 0.48 -9.37 17.39
N PHE A 265 1.25 -8.43 16.83
CA PHE A 265 2.09 -7.53 17.62
C PHE A 265 1.27 -6.69 18.59
N MET A 266 0.25 -5.99 18.09
CA MET A 266 -0.63 -5.14 18.91
C MET A 266 -1.36 -5.95 19.97
N ASP A 267 -1.89 -7.13 19.62
CA ASP A 267 -2.60 -8.02 20.55
C ASP A 267 -1.65 -8.69 21.57
N GLY A 268 -0.39 -8.88 21.20
CA GLY A 268 0.65 -9.46 22.03
C GLY A 268 1.25 -8.52 23.07
N LEU A 269 1.20 -7.21 22.84
CA LEU A 269 1.74 -6.21 23.77
C LEU A 269 0.94 -6.13 25.07
N ASN A 270 1.67 -5.91 26.17
CA ASN A 270 1.07 -5.62 27.46
C ASN A 270 0.30 -4.29 27.42
N GLN A 271 -0.66 -4.13 28.33
CA GLN A 271 -1.37 -2.87 28.50
C GLN A 271 -0.40 -1.78 28.94
N GLY A 272 -0.39 -0.65 28.24
CA GLY A 272 0.51 0.46 28.51
C GLY A 272 0.54 1.50 27.39
N PRO A 273 1.38 2.55 27.51
CA PRO A 273 1.44 3.67 26.57
C PRO A 273 1.73 3.26 25.13
N ALA A 274 2.67 2.33 24.93
CA ALA A 274 3.02 1.80 23.61
C ALA A 274 1.81 1.15 22.91
N ARG A 275 1.06 0.28 23.61
CA ARG A 275 -0.15 -0.34 23.07
C ARG A 275 -1.22 0.72 22.77
N THR A 276 -1.46 1.65 23.69
CA THR A 276 -2.43 2.74 23.50
C THR A 276 -2.11 3.59 22.27
N GLN A 277 -0.83 3.92 22.05
CA GLN A 277 -0.46 4.73 20.90
C GLN A 277 -0.60 3.95 19.59
N LEU A 278 -0.32 2.66 19.57
CA LEU A 278 -0.55 1.82 18.40
C LEU A 278 -2.03 1.75 18.01
N PHE A 279 -2.94 1.68 18.98
CA PHE A 279 -4.40 1.74 18.72
C PHE A 279 -4.88 3.12 18.23
N ARG A 280 -4.06 4.17 18.36
CA ARG A 280 -4.37 5.49 17.80
C ARG A 280 -3.78 5.67 16.41
N ALA A 281 -2.55 5.18 16.22
CA ALA A 281 -1.78 5.39 15.00
C ALA A 281 -2.17 4.43 13.87
N TYR A 282 -2.66 3.22 14.17
CA TYR A 282 -3.01 2.17 13.19
C TYR A 282 -1.91 1.98 12.12
N PRO A 283 -0.74 1.45 12.49
CA PRO A 283 0.36 1.25 11.56
C PRO A 283 0.03 0.19 10.51
N ASP A 284 0.49 0.41 9.27
CA ASP A 284 0.26 -0.53 8.16
C ASP A 284 1.31 -1.64 8.08
N THR A 285 2.44 -1.47 8.77
CA THR A 285 3.59 -2.40 8.74
C THR A 285 4.09 -2.74 10.14
N PHE A 286 4.68 -3.93 10.29
CA PHE A 286 5.28 -4.35 11.54
C PHE A 286 6.44 -3.42 11.96
N GLU A 287 7.26 -2.95 11.04
CA GLU A 287 8.38 -2.03 11.30
C GLU A 287 7.91 -0.67 11.80
N GLU A 288 6.80 -0.16 11.25
CA GLU A 288 6.22 1.08 11.75
C GLU A 288 5.65 0.91 13.16
N ALA A 289 4.97 -0.21 13.42
CA ALA A 289 4.46 -0.54 14.74
C ALA A 289 5.59 -0.67 15.77
N ASP A 290 6.70 -1.31 15.40
CA ASP A 290 7.92 -1.44 16.21
C ASP A 290 8.47 -0.05 16.61
N ARG A 291 8.62 0.84 15.63
CA ARG A 291 9.13 2.20 15.84
C ARG A 291 8.27 2.99 16.83
N ILE A 292 6.94 2.94 16.68
CA ILE A 292 5.98 3.60 17.57
C ILE A 292 6.06 3.02 18.99
N ALA A 293 6.13 1.69 19.11
CA ALA A 293 6.23 1.02 20.39
C ALA A 293 7.50 1.43 21.15
N HIS A 294 8.63 1.53 20.47
CA HIS A 294 9.90 1.96 21.07
C HIS A 294 9.89 3.44 21.47
N SER A 295 9.38 4.34 20.61
CA SER A 295 9.32 5.77 20.92
C SER A 295 8.48 6.08 22.15
N GLU A 296 7.36 5.38 22.30
CA GLU A 296 6.46 5.56 23.46
C GLU A 296 7.00 4.89 24.72
N SER A 297 7.63 3.73 24.59
CA SER A 297 8.26 3.06 25.73
C SER A 297 9.40 3.91 26.32
N PHE A 298 10.15 4.60 25.45
CA PHE A 298 11.18 5.56 25.86
C PHE A 298 10.58 6.81 26.51
N SER A 299 9.58 7.43 25.88
CA SER A 299 8.89 8.62 26.39
C SER A 299 8.22 8.38 27.75
N SER A 300 7.55 7.24 27.92
CA SER A 300 6.92 6.84 29.18
C SER A 300 7.95 6.65 30.31
N SER A 301 9.07 5.98 30.03
CA SER A 301 10.13 5.77 31.01
C SER A 301 10.73 7.10 31.48
N PHE A 302 10.89 8.04 30.56
CA PHE A 302 11.38 9.38 30.85
C PHE A 302 10.39 10.21 31.70
N ALA A 303 9.09 10.09 31.42
CA ALA A 303 8.04 10.73 32.22
C ALA A 303 7.98 10.17 33.65
N HIS A 304 8.08 8.85 33.82
CA HIS A 304 8.10 8.21 35.14
C HIS A 304 9.36 8.56 35.95
N ALA A 305 10.52 8.66 35.29
CA ALA A 305 11.76 9.10 35.95
C ALA A 305 11.66 10.54 36.48
N ARG A 306 10.95 11.43 35.76
CA ARG A 306 10.66 12.79 36.25
C ARG A 306 9.65 12.81 37.39
N ALA A 307 8.58 12.01 37.31
CA ALA A 307 7.57 11.94 38.35
C ALA A 307 8.14 11.36 39.68
N ALA A 308 9.01 10.35 39.61
CA ALA A 308 9.70 9.80 40.77
C ALA A 308 10.73 10.76 41.37
N SER A 309 11.25 11.70 40.57
CA SER A 309 12.13 12.77 41.05
C SER A 309 11.38 13.94 41.73
N SER A 310 10.07 14.05 41.53
CA SER A 310 9.25 15.14 42.09
C SER A 310 8.58 14.82 43.42
N ASP A 311 8.86 13.66 44.02
CA ASP A 311 8.36 13.29 45.36
C ASP A 311 9.33 13.76 46.47
N MET A 312 9.67 15.05 46.43
CA MET A 312 10.26 15.77 47.57
C MET A 312 9.14 16.59 48.22
N ASP A 313 8.59 16.00 49.28
CA ASP A 313 7.78 16.56 50.37
C ASP A 313 7.48 18.08 50.31
N VAL A 314 6.22 18.41 50.02
CA VAL A 314 5.63 19.76 50.10
C VAL A 314 5.43 20.12 51.59
N SER A 315 6.53 20.29 52.32
CA SER A 315 6.52 20.82 53.69
C SER A 315 7.84 21.54 54.07
N MET A 316 8.51 22.18 53.10
CA MET A 316 9.77 22.91 53.31
C MET A 316 9.78 24.32 52.71
N LEU A 317 8.63 25.01 52.66
CA LEU A 317 8.55 26.41 52.19
C LEU A 317 8.04 27.42 53.22
N THR A 318 7.95 27.04 54.49
CA THR A 318 7.76 27.99 55.59
C THR A 318 8.55 27.57 56.83
N GLN A 319 9.89 27.69 56.77
CA GLN A 319 10.81 28.03 57.87
C GLN A 319 12.25 27.67 57.50
N ALA A 320 12.96 28.62 56.89
CA ALA A 320 14.42 28.69 56.99
C ALA A 320 14.82 30.16 57.08
N SER A 321 14.41 30.78 58.18
CA SER A 321 15.17 31.87 58.77
C SER A 321 16.60 31.38 58.97
N ASP A 322 17.55 32.11 58.40
CA ASP A 322 18.98 31.86 58.39
C ASP A 322 19.58 31.98 59.81
N ASP A 323 19.38 30.95 60.64
CA ASP A 323 19.95 30.86 61.99
C ASP A 323 21.28 30.06 62.01
N ARG A 324 21.94 29.93 60.86
CA ARG A 324 23.23 29.24 60.74
C ARG A 324 24.39 30.23 60.91
N LYS A 325 25.09 30.09 62.04
CA LYS A 325 26.31 30.83 62.37
C LYS A 325 27.48 30.37 61.49
N CYS A 326 28.27 31.32 60.98
CA CYS A 326 29.50 31.08 60.25
C CYS A 326 30.49 30.23 61.06
N PHE A 327 30.97 29.10 60.52
CA PHE A 327 31.90 28.21 61.22
C PHE A 327 33.34 28.75 61.39
N ASN A 328 33.65 29.94 60.85
CA ASN A 328 34.93 30.62 61.10
C ASN A 328 34.84 31.66 62.23
N CYS A 329 33.79 32.50 62.24
CA CYS A 329 33.66 33.63 63.19
C CYS A 329 32.42 33.58 64.10
N GLY A 330 31.51 32.63 63.89
CA GLY A 330 30.32 32.41 64.71
C GLY A 330 29.15 33.37 64.49
N ARG A 331 29.19 34.30 63.53
CA ARG A 331 28.08 35.24 63.23
C ARG A 331 27.17 34.73 62.12
N HIS A 332 25.87 35.04 62.18
CA HIS A 332 24.86 34.65 61.18
C HIS A 332 24.89 35.57 59.95
N GLY A 333 24.23 35.15 58.85
CA GLY A 333 24.09 35.94 57.61
C GLY A 333 25.19 35.72 56.55
N HIS A 334 26.19 34.88 56.80
CA HIS A 334 27.17 34.48 55.78
C HIS A 334 27.82 33.11 56.11
N PHE A 335 28.27 32.39 55.07
CA PHE A 335 29.03 31.15 55.24
C PHE A 335 30.53 31.41 55.42
N SER A 336 31.25 30.48 56.06
CA SER A 336 32.70 30.57 56.35
C SER A 336 33.59 30.89 55.16
N ARG A 337 33.11 30.61 53.94
CA ARG A 337 33.83 30.91 52.69
C ARG A 337 33.84 32.40 52.35
N ALA A 338 32.82 33.15 52.74
CA ALA A 338 32.67 34.59 52.52
C ALA A 338 32.91 35.41 53.80
N CYS A 339 33.59 34.81 54.79
CA CYS A 339 33.85 35.47 56.06
C CYS A 339 34.98 36.51 55.92
N PRO A 340 34.76 37.79 56.32
CA PRO A 340 35.78 38.83 56.23
C PRO A 340 36.90 38.70 57.28
N ALA A 341 36.76 37.78 58.25
CA ALA A 341 37.79 37.52 59.27
C ALA A 341 38.82 36.47 58.77
N PRO A 342 40.11 36.59 59.12
CA PRO A 342 41.15 35.65 58.70
C PRO A 342 40.85 34.22 59.19
N ARG A 343 41.13 33.22 58.35
CA ARG A 343 40.81 31.81 58.63
C ARG A 343 41.77 31.21 59.65
N ARG A 344 41.24 30.47 60.63
CA ARG A 344 42.06 29.65 61.54
C ARG A 344 42.58 28.40 60.81
N VAL A 345 43.89 28.15 60.86
CA VAL A 345 44.52 26.93 60.32
C VAL A 345 44.47 25.83 61.38
N ALA A 346 43.85 24.69 61.07
CA ALA A 346 43.78 23.55 61.96
C ALA A 346 44.91 22.53 61.68
N ARG A 347 45.54 22.06 62.77
CA ARG A 347 46.60 21.02 62.82
C ARG A 347 46.16 19.71 62.18
N THR A 348 47.08 19.07 61.46
CA THR A 348 46.96 17.76 60.82
C THR A 348 46.93 16.62 61.85
N VAL A 349 46.02 15.66 61.66
CA VAL A 349 46.02 14.34 62.33
C VAL A 349 46.03 13.26 61.23
N PRO A 350 46.88 12.22 61.30
CA PRO A 350 47.04 11.21 60.24
C PRO A 350 45.94 10.12 60.25
N PRO A 351 45.78 9.35 59.15
CA PRO A 351 44.62 8.49 58.91
C PRO A 351 44.73 7.09 59.55
N VAL A 352 43.58 6.56 60.02
CA VAL A 352 43.38 5.21 60.55
C VAL A 352 42.95 4.25 59.41
N PRO A 353 43.48 3.00 59.33
CA PRO A 353 43.14 2.04 58.28
C PRO A 353 41.75 1.40 58.45
N ARG A 354 41.07 1.15 57.32
CA ARG A 354 39.69 0.62 57.21
C ARG A 354 39.66 -0.92 57.25
N GLN A 355 38.76 -1.48 58.06
CA GLN A 355 38.46 -2.91 58.17
C GLN A 355 37.57 -3.40 57.01
N ILE A 356 37.84 -4.63 56.54
CA ILE A 356 37.09 -5.34 55.48
C ILE A 356 36.00 -6.22 56.10
N PRO A 357 34.74 -6.23 55.61
CA PRO A 357 33.65 -7.02 56.18
C PRO A 357 33.79 -8.54 55.91
N THR A 358 33.51 -9.32 56.96
CA THR A 358 33.74 -10.77 57.12
C THR A 358 32.88 -11.73 56.27
N ARG A 359 32.25 -11.27 55.17
CA ARG A 359 31.36 -12.13 54.34
C ARG A 359 32.01 -12.82 53.15
N VAL A 360 33.29 -12.53 52.86
CA VAL A 360 34.01 -13.12 51.71
C VAL A 360 34.82 -14.38 52.09
N ILE A 361 34.97 -14.69 53.38
CA ILE A 361 35.85 -15.79 53.84
C ILE A 361 35.12 -17.16 53.90
N LEU A 362 33.79 -17.21 53.77
CA LEU A 362 33.01 -18.46 53.93
C LEU A 362 32.64 -19.20 52.63
N GLN A 363 32.98 -18.68 51.45
CA GLN A 363 32.65 -19.33 50.17
C GLN A 363 33.84 -20.05 49.50
N ALA A 364 35.06 -19.86 50.01
CA ALA A 364 36.26 -20.54 49.51
C ALA A 364 36.51 -21.93 50.15
N ALA A 365 35.79 -22.31 51.20
CA ALA A 365 35.97 -23.59 51.89
C ALA A 365 35.09 -24.74 51.36
N HIS A 366 34.09 -24.46 50.52
CA HIS A 366 33.20 -25.50 49.95
C HIS A 366 33.64 -26.04 48.58
N LEU A 367 34.64 -25.43 47.92
CA LEU A 367 35.13 -25.89 46.61
C LEU A 367 36.30 -26.88 46.68
N THR A 368 37.04 -26.95 47.80
CA THR A 368 38.19 -27.85 47.96
C THR A 368 37.82 -29.26 48.48
N ALA A 369 36.60 -29.48 48.96
CA ALA A 369 36.15 -30.79 49.44
C ALA A 369 35.52 -31.70 48.36
N SER A 370 35.07 -31.15 47.23
CA SER A 370 34.39 -31.95 46.19
C SER A 370 35.33 -32.53 45.13
N ILE A 371 36.55 -31.99 44.99
CA ILE A 371 37.53 -32.44 43.98
C ILE A 371 38.35 -33.64 44.50
N ALA A 372 38.47 -33.83 45.82
CA ALA A 372 39.19 -34.97 46.41
C ALA A 372 38.40 -36.30 46.35
N ASN A 373 37.10 -36.29 46.07
CA ASN A 373 36.25 -37.49 46.10
C ASN A 373 36.00 -38.13 44.72
N ALA A 374 36.60 -37.59 43.65
CA ALA A 374 36.40 -38.06 42.27
C ALA A 374 37.60 -38.83 41.65
N MET A 375 38.68 -39.05 42.42
CA MET A 375 39.91 -39.70 41.92
C MET A 375 40.27 -41.03 42.62
N ALA A 376 39.32 -41.72 43.28
CA ALA A 376 39.55 -43.04 43.84
C ALA A 376 39.18 -44.17 42.85
N PRO A 377 40.09 -45.12 42.53
CA PRO A 377 39.81 -46.21 41.60
C PRO A 377 38.97 -47.32 42.27
N ARG A 378 37.82 -47.66 41.69
CA ARG A 378 37.02 -48.82 42.12
C ARG A 378 37.62 -50.12 41.55
N ALA A 379 38.36 -50.83 42.40
CA ALA A 379 38.64 -52.24 42.23
C ALA A 379 37.58 -53.07 42.99
N ARG A 380 37.05 -54.13 42.35
CA ARG A 380 36.69 -55.46 42.89
C ARG A 380 35.70 -56.13 41.93
N LEU A 381 36.11 -57.22 41.26
CA LEU A 381 36.17 -58.61 41.73
C LEU A 381 34.81 -59.32 41.61
N SER A 382 34.83 -60.29 40.70
CA SER A 382 33.97 -61.46 40.57
C SER A 382 33.72 -62.21 41.89
N ALA A 383 32.48 -62.67 42.11
CA ALA A 383 32.10 -64.09 42.17
C ALA A 383 30.87 -64.38 43.08
N LEU A 384 30.00 -65.26 42.56
CA LEU A 384 29.27 -66.37 43.23
C LEU A 384 27.99 -66.14 44.06
N GLN A 385 27.04 -67.06 43.78
CA GLN A 385 25.83 -67.54 44.50
C GLN A 385 24.58 -66.62 44.41
N ALA A 386 23.41 -67.09 43.96
CA ALA A 386 22.82 -68.42 43.85
C ALA A 386 21.94 -68.55 42.58
#